data_AF-E4NVX4-F1
#
_entry.id   AF-E4NVX4-F1
#
_cell.length_a   1.000
_cell.length_b   1.000
_cell.length_c   1.000
_cell.angle_alpha   90.00
_cell.angle_beta   90.00
_cell.angle_gamma   90.00
#
_symmetry.space_group_name_H-M   'P 1'
#
loop_
_entity.id
_entity.type
_entity.pdbx_description
1 polymer ?
#
loop_
_entity_poly.entity_id
_entity_poly.type
_entity_poly.pdbx_seq_one_letter_code
_entity_poly.pdbx_strand_id
1 'polypeptide(L)'
;MNVTEHSETDRTVELRITDHDDVQHHLTLSKEGEVTDHWCDQHFPDSDDRSLGVKERLARVERFAKYYLTRTTGSNALSPYSQSDQIADPDRLAVTTLLIGAMAQDTLESHLTTCYDQLAALRTNDTPPVEPPQVAPDADWELIEQDIHLTLDTEEIRRLAEVLAELNSLGEIRQALDVRPDRKDSDLFSRLNRVLSTSESTFTEDASSEQFLRVISPLRVHWNTDGPTRIEYGDGTEPDEDATLAARIQLTPDHTPIISVAAFQRTLVDHFRCQLRDCYVGMGVRPPSDAQVTGHGITSFTGRYERADQLQNYHSEHAIIDWTGLAPRPDL
;
A
#
# COMPACT_ATOMS: atom_id res chain seq x y z
N MET A 1 12.10 16.50 0.30
CA MET A 1 10.97 16.63 -0.62
C MET A 1 10.10 17.77 -0.14
N ASN A 2 10.08 18.86 -0.89
CA ASN A 2 9.23 20.01 -0.63
C ASN A 2 8.77 20.60 -1.95
N VAL A 3 7.48 20.91 -2.09
CA VAL A 3 6.96 21.62 -3.26
C VAL A 3 7.12 23.12 -3.01
N THR A 4 7.84 23.80 -3.89
CA THR A 4 8.14 25.24 -3.77
C THR A 4 7.30 26.09 -4.71
N GLU A 5 6.87 25.54 -5.84
CA GLU A 5 5.96 26.17 -6.78
C GLU A 5 4.96 25.15 -7.31
N HIS A 6 3.71 25.59 -7.45
CA HIS A 6 2.60 24.84 -8.05
C HIS A 6 1.90 25.78 -9.02
N SER A 7 1.90 25.44 -10.31
CA SER A 7 1.07 26.11 -11.32
C SER A 7 0.24 25.08 -12.09
N GLU A 8 -0.96 25.47 -12.49
CA GLU A 8 -1.94 24.57 -13.09
C GLU A 8 -2.58 25.22 -14.32
N THR A 9 -2.78 24.41 -15.36
CA THR A 9 -3.62 24.71 -16.52
C THR A 9 -4.75 23.68 -16.61
N ASP A 10 -5.67 23.87 -17.57
CA ASP A 10 -6.74 22.90 -17.85
C ASP A 10 -6.22 21.49 -18.21
N ARG A 11 -4.94 21.34 -18.58
CA ARG A 11 -4.38 20.09 -19.09
C ARG A 11 -3.21 19.55 -18.29
N THR A 12 -2.44 20.42 -17.64
CA THR A 12 -1.17 20.06 -17.01
C THR A 12 -1.01 20.75 -15.67
N VAL A 13 -0.19 20.14 -14.83
CA VAL A 13 0.31 20.72 -13.59
C VAL A 13 1.83 20.78 -13.66
N GLU A 14 2.38 21.94 -13.33
CA GLU A 14 3.82 22.17 -13.22
C GLU A 14 4.20 22.30 -11.75
N LEU A 15 5.20 21.51 -11.33
CA LEU A 15 5.69 21.48 -9.96
C LEU A 15 7.18 21.77 -9.91
N ARG A 16 7.60 22.61 -8.97
CA ARG A 16 9.01 22.69 -8.53
C ARG A 16 9.19 21.99 -7.21
N ILE A 17 10.06 21.00 -7.18
CA ILE A 17 10.28 20.13 -6.03
C ILE A 17 11.75 20.16 -5.64
N THR A 18 12.04 20.42 -4.37
CA THR A 18 13.38 20.25 -3.81
C THR A 18 13.50 18.90 -3.12
N ASP A 19 14.47 18.09 -3.55
CA ASP A 19 14.71 16.76 -2.99
C ASP A 19 15.45 16.82 -1.64
N HIS A 20 15.78 15.66 -1.06
CA HIS A 20 16.51 15.60 0.21
C HIS A 20 17.99 16.04 0.13
N ASP A 21 18.57 16.08 -1.08
CA ASP A 21 19.95 16.50 -1.34
C ASP A 21 20.01 17.96 -1.83
N ASP A 22 18.92 18.72 -1.63
CA ASP A 22 18.78 20.12 -2.05
C ASP A 22 18.85 20.32 -3.58
N VAL A 23 18.57 19.27 -4.36
CA VAL A 23 18.47 19.36 -5.82
C VAL A 23 17.07 19.86 -6.19
N GLN A 24 16.99 20.86 -7.07
CA GLN A 24 15.71 21.32 -7.62
C GLN A 24 15.32 20.49 -8.83
N HIS A 25 14.05 20.11 -8.85
CA HIS A 25 13.40 19.38 -9.93
C HIS A 25 12.22 20.20 -10.45
N HIS A 26 12.03 20.16 -11.76
CA HIS A 26 10.92 20.76 -12.48
C HIS A 26 10.19 19.64 -13.19
N LEU A 27 8.91 19.45 -12.87
CA LEU A 27 8.09 18.41 -13.45
C LEU A 27 6.85 19.00 -14.09
N THR A 28 6.52 18.50 -15.28
CA THR A 28 5.24 18.75 -15.94
C THR A 28 4.46 17.45 -16.01
N LEU A 29 3.30 17.42 -15.36
CA LEU A 29 2.43 16.26 -15.31
C LEU A 29 1.10 16.53 -16.00
N SER A 30 0.48 15.51 -16.59
CA SER A 30 -0.94 15.55 -16.91
C SER A 30 -1.79 15.50 -15.62
N LYS A 31 -3.09 15.78 -15.74
CA LYS A 31 -4.03 15.69 -14.61
C LYS A 31 -4.22 14.27 -14.07
N GLU A 32 -3.96 13.29 -14.93
CA GLU A 32 -3.97 11.85 -14.65
C GLU A 32 -2.61 11.35 -14.12
N GLY A 33 -1.62 12.25 -13.94
CA GLY A 33 -0.32 11.92 -13.38
C GLY A 33 0.70 11.37 -14.36
N GLU A 34 0.50 11.50 -15.68
CA GLU A 34 1.54 11.18 -16.66
C GLU A 34 2.64 12.24 -16.62
N VAL A 35 3.90 11.83 -16.39
CA VAL A 35 5.04 12.76 -16.40
C VAL A 35 5.46 13.00 -17.85
N THR A 36 5.27 14.21 -18.34
CA THR A 36 5.58 14.62 -19.72
C THR A 36 6.94 15.28 -19.86
N ASP A 37 7.42 15.92 -18.79
CA ASP A 37 8.75 16.50 -18.72
C ASP A 37 9.27 16.42 -17.27
N HIS A 38 10.56 16.13 -17.13
CA HIS A 38 11.25 16.08 -15.85
C HIS A 38 12.71 16.53 -16.05
N TRP A 39 13.00 17.72 -15.54
CA TRP A 39 14.34 18.30 -15.51
C TRP A 39 14.80 18.57 -14.08
N CYS A 40 16.11 18.57 -13.86
CA CYS A 40 16.70 18.95 -12.58
C CYS A 40 18.01 19.73 -12.79
N ASP A 41 18.41 20.50 -11.78
CA ASP A 41 19.65 21.30 -11.81
C ASP A 41 20.92 20.44 -11.97
N GLN A 42 20.85 19.16 -11.60
CA GLN A 42 21.96 18.23 -11.75
C GLN A 42 22.02 17.63 -13.15
N HIS A 43 23.21 17.64 -13.75
CA HIS A 43 23.43 16.96 -15.02
C HIS A 43 23.50 15.43 -14.82
N PHE A 44 22.60 14.71 -15.49
CA PHE A 44 22.62 13.25 -15.56
C PHE A 44 22.97 12.79 -16.98
N PRO A 45 23.56 11.58 -17.13
CA PRO A 45 23.68 10.92 -18.43
C PRO A 45 22.33 10.76 -19.13
N ASP A 46 22.39 10.49 -20.42
CA ASP A 46 21.23 10.09 -21.22
C ASP A 46 20.52 8.88 -20.58
N SER A 47 19.20 8.76 -20.79
CA SER A 47 18.32 7.84 -20.07
C SER A 47 18.85 6.40 -19.97
N ASP A 48 19.47 5.93 -21.04
CA ASP A 48 19.90 4.54 -21.20
C ASP A 48 21.18 4.24 -20.41
N ASP A 49 22.02 5.24 -20.20
CA ASP A 49 23.31 5.14 -19.48
C ASP A 49 23.18 5.48 -17.98
N ARG A 50 21.99 5.85 -17.51
CA ARG A 50 21.77 6.17 -16.09
C ARG A 50 21.94 4.93 -15.21
N SER A 51 22.72 5.08 -14.14
CA SER A 51 22.82 4.07 -13.09
C SER A 51 21.46 3.82 -12.44
N LEU A 52 21.28 2.64 -11.83
CA LEU A 52 20.08 2.32 -11.06
C LEU A 52 19.79 3.37 -9.98
N GLY A 53 20.84 3.90 -9.36
CA GLY A 53 20.71 4.93 -8.36
C GLY A 53 20.12 6.26 -8.89
N VAL A 54 20.58 6.71 -10.07
CA VAL A 54 20.02 7.92 -10.70
C VAL A 54 18.57 7.69 -11.10
N LYS A 55 18.26 6.52 -11.68
CA LYS A 55 16.87 6.15 -12.03
C LYS A 55 15.96 6.16 -10.80
N GLU A 56 16.44 5.61 -9.68
CA GLU A 56 15.69 5.60 -8.42
C GLU A 56 15.48 7.02 -7.86
N ARG A 57 16.50 7.89 -7.91
CA ARG A 57 16.38 9.28 -7.44
C ARG A 57 15.27 10.02 -8.20
N LEU A 58 15.26 9.93 -9.53
CA LEU A 58 14.25 10.58 -10.37
C LEU A 58 12.84 10.01 -10.10
N ALA A 59 12.73 8.68 -10.02
CA ALA A 59 11.45 8.01 -9.75
C ALA A 59 10.85 8.39 -8.38
N ARG A 60 11.67 8.67 -7.36
CA ARG A 60 11.19 9.16 -6.05
C ARG A 60 10.49 10.50 -6.18
N VAL A 61 11.09 11.43 -6.93
CA VAL A 61 10.52 12.78 -7.14
C VAL A 61 9.22 12.69 -7.94
N GLU A 62 9.16 11.85 -8.97
CA GLU A 62 7.94 11.63 -9.77
C GLU A 62 6.81 11.05 -8.93
N ARG A 63 7.07 10.03 -8.11
CA ARG A 63 6.05 9.48 -7.19
C ARG A 63 5.59 10.50 -6.16
N PHE A 64 6.52 11.28 -5.61
CA PHE A 64 6.18 12.35 -4.67
C PHE A 64 5.30 13.42 -5.33
N ALA A 65 5.60 13.80 -6.56
CA ALA A 65 4.78 14.73 -7.35
C ALA A 65 3.35 14.20 -7.54
N LYS A 66 3.20 12.93 -7.94
CA LYS A 66 1.87 12.31 -8.11
C LYS A 66 1.10 12.22 -6.80
N TYR A 67 1.76 11.80 -5.71
CA TYR A 67 1.16 11.78 -4.38
C TYR A 67 0.69 13.18 -3.95
N TYR A 68 1.51 14.20 -4.16
CA TYR A 68 1.14 15.59 -3.89
C TYR A 68 -0.11 16.01 -4.67
N LEU A 69 -0.19 15.72 -5.97
CA LEU A 69 -1.37 16.03 -6.78
C LEU A 69 -2.60 15.28 -6.29
N THR A 70 -2.48 13.99 -5.98
CA THR A 70 -3.57 13.20 -5.44
C THR A 70 -4.12 13.79 -4.15
N ARG A 71 -3.24 14.19 -3.24
CA ARG A 71 -3.63 14.76 -1.95
C ARG A 71 -4.22 16.17 -2.05
N THR A 72 -3.64 17.04 -2.89
CA THR A 72 -4.02 18.47 -2.95
C THR A 72 -5.15 18.79 -3.91
N THR A 73 -5.37 17.96 -4.93
CA THR A 73 -6.39 18.19 -5.96
C THR A 73 -7.46 17.10 -6.01
N GLY A 74 -7.26 15.99 -5.28
CA GLY A 74 -8.14 14.83 -5.34
C GLY A 74 -8.01 14.01 -6.63
N SER A 75 -7.04 14.31 -7.50
CA SER A 75 -6.84 13.59 -8.76
C SER A 75 -6.29 12.17 -8.51
N ASN A 76 -6.68 11.20 -9.35
CA ASN A 76 -6.12 9.85 -9.30
C ASN A 76 -4.79 9.78 -10.08
N ALA A 77 -3.84 10.66 -9.73
CA ALA A 77 -2.54 10.78 -10.40
C ALA A 77 -1.58 9.62 -10.11
N LEU A 78 -1.72 8.98 -8.95
CA LEU A 78 -1.02 7.72 -8.65
C LEU A 78 -1.73 6.54 -9.30
N SER A 79 -0.96 5.65 -9.93
CA SER A 79 -1.38 4.36 -10.46
C SER A 79 -0.84 3.23 -9.56
N PRO A 80 -1.61 2.76 -8.57
CA PRO A 80 -1.10 1.86 -7.53
C PRO A 80 -0.53 0.55 -8.09
N TYR A 81 0.64 0.15 -7.60
CA TYR A 81 1.33 -1.11 -7.97
C TYR A 81 1.67 -1.27 -9.46
N SER A 82 1.47 -0.23 -10.27
CA SER A 82 1.86 -0.20 -11.68
C SER A 82 3.39 -0.27 -11.84
N GLN A 83 3.87 -0.59 -13.04
CA GLN A 83 5.31 -0.59 -13.30
C GLN A 83 5.96 0.80 -13.15
N SER A 84 5.21 1.88 -13.40
CA SER A 84 5.69 3.25 -13.27
C SER A 84 5.80 3.66 -11.80
N ASP A 85 4.71 3.53 -11.04
CA ASP A 85 4.66 4.12 -9.70
C ASP A 85 5.12 3.11 -8.66
N GLN A 86 4.76 1.83 -8.81
CA GLN A 86 5.17 0.72 -7.95
C GLN A 86 4.82 0.85 -6.46
N ILE A 87 4.25 1.97 -6.04
CA ILE A 87 3.73 2.25 -4.70
C ILE A 87 2.20 2.20 -4.71
N ALA A 88 1.59 2.20 -3.53
CA ALA A 88 0.17 2.50 -3.37
C ALA A 88 -0.04 3.98 -3.01
N ASP A 89 -1.29 4.39 -2.89
CA ASP A 89 -1.65 5.63 -2.19
C ASP A 89 -1.46 5.43 -0.68
N PRO A 90 -0.61 6.22 0.01
CA PRO A 90 -0.38 6.09 1.44
C PRO A 90 -1.62 6.27 2.32
N ASP A 91 -2.52 7.18 1.97
CA ASP A 91 -3.72 7.47 2.77
C ASP A 91 -4.72 6.33 2.65
N ARG A 92 -4.96 5.85 1.42
CA ARG A 92 -5.81 4.66 1.19
C ARG A 92 -5.28 3.45 1.94
N LEU A 93 -3.97 3.21 1.87
CA LEU A 93 -3.32 2.08 2.53
C LEU A 93 -3.39 2.18 4.06
N ALA A 94 -3.21 3.38 4.63
CA ALA A 94 -3.36 3.61 6.07
C ALA A 94 -4.80 3.31 6.53
N VAL A 95 -5.80 3.78 5.79
CA VAL A 95 -7.22 3.50 6.08
C VAL A 95 -7.54 2.02 5.95
N THR A 96 -7.07 1.33 4.90
CA THR A 96 -7.22 -0.13 4.79
C THR A 96 -6.58 -0.86 5.97
N THR A 97 -5.40 -0.43 6.41
CA THR A 97 -4.71 -1.01 7.58
C THR A 97 -5.53 -0.85 8.85
N LEU A 98 -6.14 0.33 9.07
CA LEU A 98 -7.08 0.56 10.17
C LEU A 98 -8.27 -0.41 10.09
N LEU A 99 -8.94 -0.49 8.95
CA LEU A 99 -10.15 -1.30 8.79
C LEU A 99 -9.87 -2.78 9.04
N ILE A 100 -8.87 -3.34 8.35
CA ILE A 100 -8.43 -4.73 8.52
C ILE A 100 -7.99 -4.98 9.96
N GLY A 101 -7.23 -4.05 10.54
CA GLY A 101 -6.72 -4.16 11.89
C GLY A 101 -7.75 -3.92 12.99
N ALA A 102 -8.96 -3.47 12.68
CA ALA A 102 -10.02 -3.20 13.65
C ALA A 102 -11.22 -4.16 13.53
N MET A 103 -11.41 -4.81 12.37
CA MET A 103 -12.44 -5.85 12.14
C MET A 103 -12.36 -6.99 13.16
N ALA A 104 -13.52 -7.60 13.43
CA ALA A 104 -13.61 -8.88 14.10
C ALA A 104 -13.08 -9.99 13.19
N GLN A 105 -12.63 -11.09 13.77
CA GLN A 105 -12.03 -12.19 13.03
C GLN A 105 -13.01 -12.82 12.03
N ASP A 106 -14.26 -13.05 12.44
CA ASP A 106 -15.30 -13.62 11.56
C ASP A 106 -15.58 -12.71 10.35
N THR A 107 -15.60 -11.38 10.55
CA THR A 107 -15.77 -10.40 9.47
C THR A 107 -14.58 -10.44 8.51
N LEU A 108 -13.35 -10.45 9.05
CA LEU A 108 -12.13 -10.52 8.23
C LEU A 108 -12.08 -11.82 7.42
N GLU A 109 -12.34 -12.95 8.06
CA GLU A 109 -12.37 -14.26 7.42
C GLU A 109 -13.41 -14.29 6.32
N SER A 110 -14.60 -13.70 6.51
CA SER A 110 -15.63 -13.62 5.47
C SER A 110 -15.19 -12.81 4.23
N HIS A 111 -14.34 -11.77 4.40
CA HIS A 111 -13.83 -10.98 3.27
C HIS A 111 -12.65 -11.64 2.55
N LEU A 112 -11.85 -12.43 3.28
CA LEU A 112 -10.56 -12.93 2.82
C LEU A 112 -10.44 -14.45 2.90
N THR A 113 -11.57 -15.18 2.91
CA THR A 113 -11.63 -16.64 3.10
C THR A 113 -10.64 -17.35 2.18
N THR A 114 -10.70 -17.07 0.88
CA THR A 114 -9.82 -17.71 -0.12
C THR A 114 -8.33 -17.48 0.14
N CYS A 115 -7.94 -16.27 0.53
CA CYS A 115 -6.53 -15.96 0.83
C CYS A 115 -6.08 -16.65 2.14
N TYR A 116 -6.93 -16.61 3.16
CA TYR A 116 -6.67 -17.30 4.42
C TYR A 116 -6.53 -18.81 4.23
N ASP A 117 -7.46 -19.44 3.51
CA ASP A 117 -7.48 -20.87 3.23
C ASP A 117 -6.23 -21.31 2.44
N GLN A 118 -5.80 -20.51 1.45
CA GLN A 118 -4.57 -20.77 0.69
C GLN A 118 -3.34 -20.83 1.61
N LEU A 119 -3.23 -19.91 2.56
CA LEU A 119 -2.09 -19.84 3.49
C LEU A 119 -2.19 -20.89 4.59
N ALA A 120 -3.40 -21.18 5.09
CA ALA A 120 -3.63 -22.15 6.15
C ALA A 120 -3.42 -23.60 5.70
N ALA A 121 -3.79 -23.92 4.45
CA ALA A 121 -3.66 -25.24 3.84
C ALA A 121 -2.22 -25.79 3.91
N LEU A 122 -1.22 -24.91 3.74
CA LEU A 122 0.21 -25.24 3.85
C LEU A 122 0.58 -25.89 5.20
N ARG A 123 -0.18 -25.59 6.25
CA ARG A 123 0.05 -26.12 7.60
C ARG A 123 -0.90 -27.27 7.93
N THR A 124 -2.18 -27.13 7.57
CA THR A 124 -3.21 -28.12 7.95
C THR A 124 -3.14 -29.39 7.11
N ASN A 125 -2.31 -29.41 6.05
CA ASN A 125 -2.24 -30.48 5.06
C ASN A 125 -3.61 -30.72 4.40
N ASP A 126 -4.42 -29.66 4.35
CA ASP A 126 -5.64 -29.59 3.55
C ASP A 126 -5.29 -29.21 2.10
N THR A 127 -6.24 -29.41 1.20
CA THR A 127 -6.08 -28.98 -0.19
C THR A 127 -6.21 -27.46 -0.29
N PRO A 128 -5.18 -26.73 -0.79
CA PRO A 128 -5.29 -25.28 -1.01
C PRO A 128 -6.32 -24.95 -2.11
N PRO A 129 -7.01 -23.80 -2.05
CA PRO A 129 -7.90 -23.35 -3.12
C PRO A 129 -7.24 -23.29 -4.49
N VAL A 130 -5.95 -22.94 -4.54
CA VAL A 130 -5.13 -22.87 -5.75
C VAL A 130 -4.00 -23.89 -5.65
N GLU A 131 -4.02 -24.87 -6.55
CA GLU A 131 -2.98 -25.89 -6.68
C GLU A 131 -1.86 -25.42 -7.63
N PRO A 132 -0.64 -26.00 -7.52
CA PRO A 132 0.43 -25.79 -8.48
C PRO A 132 0.01 -26.13 -9.92
N PRO A 133 0.64 -25.53 -10.95
CA PRO A 133 0.39 -25.88 -12.34
C PRO A 133 0.63 -27.38 -12.59
N GLN A 134 -0.22 -28.03 -13.40
CA GLN A 134 -0.06 -29.47 -13.73
C GLN A 134 1.30 -29.84 -14.32
N VAL A 135 1.95 -28.90 -15.01
CA VAL A 135 3.29 -29.09 -15.59
C VAL A 135 4.41 -29.12 -14.54
N ALA A 136 4.13 -28.64 -13.32
CA ALA A 136 5.05 -28.59 -12.19
C ALA A 136 4.27 -28.79 -10.87
N PRO A 137 3.78 -30.01 -10.60
CA PRO A 137 2.92 -30.31 -9.45
C PRO A 137 3.63 -30.18 -8.10
N ASP A 138 4.96 -30.21 -8.09
CA ASP A 138 5.81 -30.07 -6.90
C ASP A 138 6.37 -28.64 -6.75
N ALA A 139 5.85 -27.66 -7.50
CA ALA A 139 6.35 -26.29 -7.43
C ALA A 139 5.98 -25.62 -6.10
N ASP A 140 6.93 -24.89 -5.52
CA ASP A 140 6.68 -24.03 -4.37
C ASP A 140 6.08 -22.70 -4.83
N TRP A 141 5.19 -22.13 -4.02
CA TRP A 141 4.66 -20.79 -4.27
C TRP A 141 5.66 -19.73 -3.78
N GLU A 142 5.68 -18.58 -4.44
CA GLU A 142 6.60 -17.47 -4.14
C GLU A 142 5.89 -16.23 -3.64
N LEU A 143 4.67 -15.98 -4.14
CA LEU A 143 3.90 -14.78 -3.85
C LEU A 143 2.41 -15.07 -3.97
N ILE A 144 1.64 -14.55 -3.02
CA ILE A 144 0.18 -14.47 -3.08
C ILE A 144 -0.21 -13.00 -3.18
N GLU A 145 -1.08 -12.68 -4.15
CA GLU A 145 -1.63 -11.35 -4.32
C GLU A 145 -3.16 -11.32 -4.32
N GLN A 146 -3.75 -10.37 -3.60
CA GLN A 146 -5.18 -10.06 -3.66
C GLN A 146 -5.41 -8.57 -3.43
N ASP A 147 -6.21 -7.94 -4.29
CA ASP A 147 -6.52 -6.51 -4.24
C ASP A 147 -7.69 -6.22 -3.30
N ILE A 148 -7.53 -5.15 -2.53
CA ILE A 148 -8.50 -4.62 -1.59
C ILE A 148 -8.88 -3.21 -2.06
N HIS A 149 -10.19 -2.98 -2.18
CA HIS A 149 -10.75 -1.71 -2.61
C HIS A 149 -11.44 -1.02 -1.43
N LEU A 150 -11.33 0.30 -1.35
CA LEU A 150 -12.15 1.12 -0.46
C LEU A 150 -13.36 1.64 -1.24
N THR A 151 -14.47 1.77 -0.54
CA THR A 151 -15.71 2.40 -1.05
C THR A 151 -15.92 3.81 -0.49
N LEU A 152 -14.95 4.28 0.32
CA LEU A 152 -14.91 5.64 0.85
C LEU A 152 -14.47 6.62 -0.22
N ASP A 153 -15.00 7.84 -0.16
CA ASP A 153 -14.53 8.91 -1.05
C ASP A 153 -13.16 9.46 -0.63
N THR A 154 -12.54 10.25 -1.52
CA THR A 154 -11.21 10.82 -1.29
C THR A 154 -11.14 11.71 -0.03
N GLU A 155 -12.21 12.44 0.28
CA GLU A 155 -12.24 13.33 1.44
C GLU A 155 -12.39 12.57 2.76
N GLU A 156 -13.21 11.52 2.78
CA GLU A 156 -13.34 10.59 3.90
C GLU A 156 -12.01 9.89 4.20
N ILE A 157 -11.34 9.39 3.15
CA ILE A 157 -10.03 8.74 3.26
C ILE A 157 -9.00 9.71 3.83
N ARG A 158 -8.92 10.93 3.29
CA ARG A 158 -7.97 11.96 3.72
C ARG A 158 -8.16 12.31 5.21
N ARG A 159 -9.41 12.55 5.64
CA ARG A 159 -9.73 12.86 7.05
C ARG A 159 -9.30 11.74 7.99
N LEU A 160 -9.57 10.49 7.63
CA LEU A 160 -9.17 9.35 8.45
C LEU A 160 -7.64 9.20 8.49
N ALA A 161 -6.96 9.32 7.35
CA ALA A 161 -5.51 9.21 7.27
C ALA A 161 -4.78 10.28 8.09
N GLU A 162 -5.28 11.52 8.13
CA GLU A 162 -4.77 12.59 8.98
C GLU A 162 -4.84 12.21 10.46
N VAL A 163 -6.03 11.79 10.93
CA VAL A 163 -6.23 11.35 12.33
C VAL A 163 -5.34 10.15 12.67
N LEU A 164 -5.23 9.18 11.76
CA LEU A 164 -4.39 8.01 11.96
C LEU A 164 -2.92 8.39 12.17
N ALA A 165 -2.40 9.29 11.33
CA ALA A 165 -1.01 9.72 11.42
C ALA A 165 -0.74 10.60 12.63
N GLU A 166 -1.64 11.51 13.00
CA GLU A 166 -1.48 12.36 14.19
C GLU A 166 -1.46 11.55 15.49
N LEU A 167 -2.29 10.51 15.56
CA LEU A 167 -2.45 9.68 16.75
C LEU A 167 -1.54 8.44 16.76
N ASN A 168 -0.71 8.22 15.73
CA ASN A 168 0.07 6.98 15.54
C ASN A 168 -0.80 5.72 15.71
N SER A 169 -2.03 5.79 15.18
CA SER A 169 -3.07 4.80 15.47
C SER A 169 -2.78 3.42 14.88
N LEU A 170 -1.93 3.31 13.84
CA LEU A 170 -1.62 2.00 13.25
C LEU A 170 -0.76 1.17 14.21
N GLY A 171 0.14 1.82 14.95
CA GLY A 171 0.92 1.18 16.01
C GLY A 171 0.03 0.70 17.16
N GLU A 172 -0.91 1.54 17.59
CA GLU A 172 -1.88 1.21 18.65
C GLU A 172 -2.79 0.04 18.26
N ILE A 173 -3.29 0.02 17.02
CA ILE A 173 -4.09 -1.08 16.49
C ILE A 173 -3.29 -2.37 16.45
N ARG A 174 -2.03 -2.30 16.02
CA ARG A 174 -1.15 -3.47 16.02
C ARG A 174 -0.89 -4.00 17.41
N GLN A 175 -0.69 -3.13 18.41
CA GLN A 175 -0.54 -3.53 19.80
C GLN A 175 -1.85 -4.12 20.36
N ALA A 176 -3.00 -3.54 20.02
CA ALA A 176 -4.31 -4.03 20.45
C ALA A 176 -4.55 -5.47 19.94
N LEU A 177 -4.08 -5.81 18.74
CA LEU A 177 -4.13 -7.17 18.19
C LEU A 177 -3.34 -8.19 19.03
N ASP A 178 -2.25 -7.79 19.70
CA ASP A 178 -1.50 -8.69 20.58
C ASP A 178 -2.21 -8.93 21.90
N VAL A 179 -2.84 -7.88 22.45
CA VAL A 179 -3.48 -7.95 23.77
C VAL A 179 -4.88 -8.56 23.71
N ARG A 180 -5.67 -8.23 22.67
CA ARG A 180 -7.06 -8.67 22.49
C ARG A 180 -7.36 -8.99 21.02
N PRO A 181 -6.91 -10.16 20.53
CA PRO A 181 -7.17 -10.56 19.15
C PRO A 181 -8.67 -10.82 18.87
N ASP A 182 -9.47 -11.17 19.87
CA ASP A 182 -10.89 -11.58 19.79
C ASP A 182 -11.88 -10.41 19.95
N ARG A 183 -11.51 -9.22 19.48
CA ARG A 183 -12.36 -8.03 19.62
C ARG A 183 -13.60 -8.10 18.71
N LYS A 184 -14.65 -7.41 19.16
CA LYS A 184 -15.86 -7.18 18.37
C LYS A 184 -15.73 -5.88 17.58
N ASP A 185 -16.27 -5.86 16.37
CA ASP A 185 -16.31 -4.72 15.46
C ASP A 185 -17.71 -4.09 15.35
N SER A 186 -18.70 -4.59 16.12
CA SER A 186 -20.08 -4.11 16.08
C SER A 186 -20.20 -2.59 16.28
N ASP A 187 -19.32 -2.00 17.08
CA ASP A 187 -19.28 -0.56 17.33
C ASP A 187 -18.35 0.20 16.36
N LEU A 188 -17.43 -0.50 15.68
CA LEU A 188 -16.40 0.13 14.87
C LEU A 188 -17.02 0.86 13.69
N PHE A 189 -17.76 0.13 12.86
CA PHE A 189 -18.35 0.68 11.64
C PHE A 189 -19.40 1.75 11.96
N SER A 190 -20.18 1.57 13.03
CA SER A 190 -21.10 2.61 13.51
C SER A 190 -20.37 3.89 13.98
N ARG A 191 -19.18 3.76 14.59
CA ARG A 191 -18.35 4.91 14.97
C ARG A 191 -17.71 5.58 13.77
N LEU A 192 -17.17 4.81 12.83
CA LEU A 192 -16.61 5.34 11.58
C LEU A 192 -17.70 6.08 10.79
N ASN A 193 -18.87 5.47 10.63
CA ASN A 193 -20.01 6.12 9.98
C ASN A 193 -20.38 7.45 10.67
N ARG A 194 -20.38 7.49 12.01
CA ARG A 194 -20.64 8.74 12.77
C ARG A 194 -19.58 9.82 12.54
N VAL A 195 -18.31 9.44 12.43
CA VAL A 195 -17.20 10.39 12.21
C VAL A 195 -17.23 10.93 10.78
N LEU A 196 -17.59 10.09 9.81
CA LEU A 196 -17.63 10.46 8.40
C LEU A 196 -18.92 11.20 8.01
N SER A 197 -20.04 10.88 8.65
CA SER A 197 -21.34 11.52 8.39
C SER A 197 -21.33 13.01 8.75
N THR A 198 -21.17 13.87 7.75
CA THR A 198 -21.36 15.32 7.90
C THR A 198 -22.85 15.67 7.91
N SER A 199 -23.48 15.64 9.08
CA SER A 199 -24.75 16.29 9.48
C SER A 199 -26.03 16.21 8.60
N GLU A 200 -26.02 15.67 7.38
CA GLU A 200 -27.21 15.53 6.51
C GLU A 200 -27.50 14.08 6.06
N SER A 201 -26.62 13.12 6.35
CA SER A 201 -26.88 11.71 6.07
C SER A 201 -27.70 11.06 7.20
N THR A 202 -28.81 10.42 6.84
CA THR A 202 -29.62 9.62 7.77
C THR A 202 -28.75 8.58 8.45
N PHE A 203 -28.59 8.69 9.77
CA PHE A 203 -27.93 7.67 10.58
C PHE A 203 -28.62 6.32 10.36
N THR A 204 -27.90 5.36 9.79
CA THR A 204 -28.27 3.94 9.82
C THR A 204 -27.50 3.30 10.96
N GLU A 205 -28.21 2.66 11.90
CA GLU A 205 -27.58 1.95 13.02
C GLU A 205 -26.81 0.69 12.56
N ASP A 206 -27.10 0.20 11.35
CA ASP A 206 -26.53 -1.02 10.74
C ASP A 206 -25.43 -0.70 9.70
N ALA A 207 -24.35 -0.04 10.11
CA ALA A 207 -23.20 0.14 9.24
C ALA A 207 -22.45 -1.20 9.04
N SER A 208 -22.36 -1.67 7.79
CA SER A 208 -21.67 -2.91 7.43
C SER A 208 -20.25 -2.62 6.94
N SER A 209 -19.33 -3.57 7.15
CA SER A 209 -17.96 -3.52 6.59
C SER A 209 -17.91 -3.25 5.07
N GLU A 210 -18.90 -3.74 4.31
CA GLU A 210 -19.01 -3.53 2.85
C GLU A 210 -19.25 -2.09 2.42
N GLN A 211 -19.65 -1.21 3.36
CA GLN A 211 -19.76 0.24 3.14
C GLN A 211 -18.40 0.95 3.19
N PHE A 212 -17.36 0.27 3.68
CA PHE A 212 -16.03 0.84 3.85
C PHE A 212 -15.00 0.16 2.95
N LEU A 213 -15.11 -1.16 2.76
CA LEU A 213 -14.12 -1.96 2.07
C LEU A 213 -14.76 -3.13 1.32
N ARG A 214 -14.16 -3.48 0.18
CA ARG A 214 -14.53 -4.63 -0.65
C ARG A 214 -13.31 -5.40 -1.12
N VAL A 215 -13.43 -6.72 -1.14
CA VAL A 215 -12.45 -7.64 -1.75
C VAL A 215 -13.14 -8.36 -2.91
N ILE A 216 -12.93 -7.84 -4.11
CA ILE A 216 -13.62 -8.29 -5.34
C ILE A 216 -12.66 -8.84 -6.38
N SER A 217 -11.36 -8.83 -6.09
CA SER A 217 -10.34 -9.35 -7.01
C SER A 217 -10.08 -10.83 -6.78
N PRO A 218 -9.73 -11.58 -7.83
CA PRO A 218 -9.32 -12.96 -7.69
C PRO A 218 -8.05 -13.06 -6.85
N LEU A 219 -7.90 -14.19 -6.16
CA LEU A 219 -6.64 -14.57 -5.55
C LEU A 219 -5.65 -14.91 -6.67
N ARG A 220 -4.43 -14.38 -6.58
CA ARG A 220 -3.35 -14.67 -7.53
C ARG A 220 -2.24 -15.37 -6.79
N VAL A 221 -1.87 -16.58 -7.22
CA VAL A 221 -0.76 -17.34 -6.64
C VAL A 221 0.33 -17.48 -7.69
N HIS A 222 1.53 -17.02 -7.35
CA HIS A 222 2.72 -17.14 -8.18
C HIS A 222 3.53 -18.35 -7.70
N TRP A 223 3.83 -19.26 -8.63
CA TRP A 223 4.56 -20.50 -8.44
C TRP A 223 5.94 -20.42 -9.08
N ASN A 224 6.95 -20.95 -8.39
CA ASN A 224 8.31 -21.05 -8.90
C ASN A 224 8.37 -22.15 -9.97
N THR A 225 8.21 -21.77 -11.24
CA THR A 225 8.26 -22.69 -12.38
C THR A 225 8.95 -22.05 -13.58
N ASP A 226 9.47 -22.87 -14.50
CA ASP A 226 10.01 -22.43 -15.79
C ASP A 226 8.92 -21.96 -16.79
N GLY A 227 7.64 -21.94 -16.39
CA GLY A 227 6.46 -21.64 -17.19
C GLY A 227 5.64 -20.46 -16.64
N PRO A 228 4.34 -20.32 -16.99
CA PRO A 228 3.50 -19.27 -16.41
C PRO A 228 3.43 -19.47 -14.90
N THR A 229 4.00 -18.51 -14.17
CA THR A 229 4.13 -18.56 -12.72
C THR A 229 2.82 -18.24 -12.03
N ARG A 230 1.94 -17.41 -12.62
CA ARG A 230 0.73 -16.91 -11.97
C ARG A 230 -0.52 -17.72 -12.35
N ILE A 231 -1.21 -18.24 -11.34
CA ILE A 231 -2.58 -18.80 -11.45
C ILE A 231 -3.54 -17.84 -10.73
N GLU A 232 -4.70 -17.57 -11.34
CA GLU A 232 -5.78 -16.79 -10.75
C GLU A 232 -6.95 -17.69 -10.34
N TYR A 233 -7.57 -17.39 -9.20
CA TYR A 233 -8.66 -18.17 -8.64
C TYR A 233 -9.74 -17.28 -8.03
N GLY A 234 -10.99 -17.68 -8.23
CA GLY A 234 -12.17 -16.93 -7.86
C GLY A 234 -12.64 -15.99 -8.97
N ASP A 235 -13.89 -15.54 -8.87
CA ASP A 235 -14.43 -14.55 -9.79
C ASP A 235 -13.88 -13.17 -9.43
N GLY A 236 -13.22 -12.53 -10.38
CA GLY A 236 -12.98 -11.09 -10.33
C GLY A 236 -14.21 -10.37 -10.85
N THR A 237 -14.83 -9.52 -10.05
CA THR A 237 -15.74 -8.50 -10.60
C THR A 237 -14.97 -7.23 -10.82
N GLU A 238 -15.24 -6.53 -11.93
CA GLU A 238 -14.75 -5.18 -12.09
C GLU A 238 -15.25 -4.35 -10.89
N PRO A 239 -14.39 -3.55 -10.24
CA PRO A 239 -14.83 -2.60 -9.23
C PRO A 239 -15.94 -1.72 -9.80
N ASP A 240 -16.95 -1.47 -8.96
CA ASP A 240 -17.89 -0.37 -9.20
C ASP A 240 -17.08 0.92 -9.43
N GLU A 241 -17.61 1.89 -10.19
CA GLU A 241 -16.89 3.14 -10.50
C GLU A 241 -16.39 3.88 -9.24
N ASP A 242 -17.07 3.68 -8.11
CA ASP A 242 -16.75 4.31 -6.82
C ASP A 242 -15.68 3.55 -6.00
N ALA A 243 -15.34 2.31 -6.37
CA ALA A 243 -14.39 1.49 -5.61
C ALA A 243 -12.94 1.75 -6.06
N THR A 244 -12.12 2.29 -5.17
CA THR A 244 -10.71 2.60 -5.46
C THR A 244 -9.77 1.56 -4.90
N LEU A 245 -8.80 1.11 -5.72
CA LEU A 245 -7.73 0.23 -5.27
C LEU A 245 -6.94 0.91 -4.15
N ALA A 246 -6.94 0.28 -2.98
CA ALA A 246 -6.38 0.84 -1.76
C ALA A 246 -5.18 0.06 -1.26
N ALA A 247 -5.25 -1.27 -1.29
CA ALA A 247 -4.15 -2.13 -0.91
C ALA A 247 -4.10 -3.38 -1.80
N ARG A 248 -2.93 -4.00 -1.88
CA ARG A 248 -2.75 -5.33 -2.45
C ARG A 248 -2.06 -6.18 -1.39
N ILE A 249 -2.70 -7.23 -0.91
CA ILE A 249 -2.02 -8.28 -0.14
C ILE A 249 -0.86 -8.80 -1.01
N GLN A 250 0.36 -8.85 -0.50
CA GLN A 250 1.55 -9.38 -1.20
C GLN A 250 2.38 -10.25 -0.25
N LEU A 251 1.89 -11.45 0.04
CA LEU A 251 2.54 -12.32 1.03
C LEU A 251 3.46 -13.31 0.32
N THR A 252 4.66 -13.49 0.88
CA THR A 252 5.68 -14.50 0.50
C THR A 252 5.76 -15.60 1.56
N PRO A 253 6.47 -16.72 1.30
CA PRO A 253 6.65 -17.79 2.30
C PRO A 253 7.18 -17.31 3.66
N ASP A 254 7.94 -16.22 3.71
CA ASP A 254 8.47 -15.62 4.95
C ASP A 254 7.37 -15.13 5.91
N HIS A 255 6.15 -14.92 5.41
CA HIS A 255 5.00 -14.51 6.22
C HIS A 255 4.27 -15.70 6.88
N THR A 256 4.79 -16.92 6.72
CA THR A 256 4.17 -18.16 7.19
C THR A 256 4.98 -18.80 8.33
N PRO A 257 4.38 -19.68 9.17
CA PRO A 257 3.03 -20.25 9.09
C PRO A 257 1.93 -19.33 9.65
N ILE A 258 0.80 -19.28 8.95
CA ILE A 258 -0.44 -18.70 9.46
C ILE A 258 -1.23 -19.78 10.20
N ILE A 259 -1.34 -19.65 11.53
CA ILE A 259 -1.90 -20.69 12.40
C ILE A 259 -3.35 -20.43 12.86
N SER A 260 -3.86 -19.22 12.61
CA SER A 260 -5.22 -18.80 12.96
C SER A 260 -5.59 -17.51 12.22
N VAL A 261 -6.89 -17.18 12.18
CA VAL A 261 -7.38 -15.88 11.66
C VAL A 261 -6.74 -14.70 12.40
N ALA A 262 -6.53 -14.82 13.72
CA ALA A 262 -5.81 -13.81 14.49
C ALA A 262 -4.37 -13.61 14.01
N ALA A 263 -3.65 -14.69 13.71
CA ALA A 263 -2.29 -14.62 13.17
C ALA A 263 -2.28 -14.03 11.75
N PHE A 264 -3.27 -14.39 10.93
CA PHE A 264 -3.47 -13.82 9.60
C PHE A 264 -3.69 -12.30 9.68
N GLN A 265 -4.61 -11.84 10.53
CA GLN A 265 -4.89 -10.43 10.72
C GLN A 265 -3.66 -9.63 11.17
N ARG A 266 -2.88 -10.17 12.12
CA ARG A 266 -1.61 -9.55 12.55
C ARG A 266 -0.63 -9.43 11.41
N THR A 267 -0.48 -10.51 10.63
CA THR A 267 0.41 -10.55 9.46
C THR A 267 0.01 -9.50 8.44
N LEU A 268 -1.28 -9.37 8.12
CA LEU A 268 -1.78 -8.34 7.20
C LEU A 268 -1.51 -6.92 7.70
N VAL A 269 -1.72 -6.64 9.00
CA VAL A 269 -1.46 -5.32 9.56
C VAL A 269 0.04 -4.99 9.54
N ASP A 270 0.91 -5.93 9.90
CA ASP A 270 2.37 -5.73 9.82
C ASP A 270 2.83 -5.54 8.37
N HIS A 271 2.27 -6.34 7.46
CA HIS A 271 2.56 -6.25 6.03
C HIS A 271 2.12 -4.91 5.43
N PHE A 272 0.90 -4.43 5.71
CA PHE A 272 0.44 -3.14 5.20
C PHE A 272 1.17 -1.95 5.83
N ARG A 273 1.64 -2.06 7.09
CA ARG A 273 2.57 -1.07 7.67
C ARG A 273 3.90 -1.05 6.94
N CYS A 274 4.43 -2.22 6.54
CA CYS A 274 5.63 -2.32 5.70
C CYS A 274 5.39 -1.77 4.28
N GLN A 275 4.21 -1.98 3.70
CA GLN A 275 3.86 -1.35 2.42
C GLN A 275 3.75 0.18 2.54
N LEU A 276 3.15 0.68 3.63
CA LEU A 276 3.03 2.11 3.88
C LEU A 276 4.40 2.75 3.97
N ARG A 277 5.32 2.12 4.71
CA ARG A 277 6.74 2.49 4.70
C ARG A 277 7.30 2.55 3.29
N ASP A 278 7.09 1.50 2.49
CA ASP A 278 7.64 1.42 1.13
C ASP A 278 7.11 2.54 0.22
N CYS A 279 5.85 2.96 0.39
CA CYS A 279 5.31 4.14 -0.30
C CYS A 279 6.11 5.40 0.04
N TYR A 280 6.32 5.69 1.34
CA TYR A 280 7.06 6.87 1.78
C TYR A 280 8.55 6.82 1.38
N VAL A 281 9.22 5.68 1.62
CA VAL A 281 10.62 5.45 1.20
C VAL A 281 10.75 5.58 -0.31
N GLY A 282 9.78 5.04 -1.06
CA GLY A 282 9.69 5.12 -2.51
C GLY A 282 9.48 6.53 -3.05
N MET A 283 9.05 7.47 -2.21
CA MET A 283 9.00 8.91 -2.48
C MET A 283 10.20 9.69 -1.93
N GLY A 284 11.14 9.02 -1.24
CA GLY A 284 12.24 9.70 -0.55
C GLY A 284 11.80 10.51 0.68
N VAL A 285 10.64 10.18 1.25
CA VAL A 285 10.05 10.84 2.41
C VAL A 285 10.07 9.90 3.61
N ARG A 286 10.27 10.46 4.81
CA ARG A 286 10.24 9.70 6.05
C ARG A 286 8.81 9.23 6.35
N PRO A 287 8.58 7.92 6.57
CA PRO A 287 7.27 7.43 6.97
C PRO A 287 6.82 8.00 8.33
N PRO A 288 5.50 8.02 8.62
CA PRO A 288 4.96 8.21 9.97
C PRO A 288 5.63 7.27 10.98
N SER A 289 5.71 7.66 12.25
CA SER A 289 6.51 6.94 13.24
C SER A 289 6.03 5.50 13.47
N ASP A 290 4.72 5.28 13.40
CA ASP A 290 4.09 3.96 13.50
C ASP A 290 4.18 3.13 12.20
N ALA A 291 4.71 3.70 11.11
CA ALA A 291 5.06 3.01 9.87
C ALA A 291 6.59 2.85 9.70
N GLN A 292 7.41 3.32 10.64
CA GLN A 292 8.87 3.11 10.62
C GLN A 292 9.22 1.70 11.12
N VAL A 293 8.87 0.69 10.32
CA VAL A 293 9.02 -0.74 10.65
C VAL A 293 9.93 -1.48 9.67
N THR A 294 10.46 -2.62 10.08
CA THR A 294 11.19 -3.56 9.21
C THR A 294 10.30 -4.73 8.81
N GLY A 295 10.58 -5.35 7.67
CA GLY A 295 9.83 -6.51 7.17
C GLY A 295 9.37 -6.34 5.71
N HIS A 296 8.89 -7.42 5.10
CA HIS A 296 8.48 -7.42 3.70
C HIS A 296 7.17 -6.63 3.49
N GLY A 297 7.25 -5.64 2.59
CA GLY A 297 6.10 -4.83 2.16
C GLY A 297 5.80 -5.07 0.68
N ILE A 298 5.96 -4.05 -0.15
CA ILE A 298 5.70 -4.15 -1.58
C ILE A 298 6.82 -4.99 -2.23
N THR A 299 6.44 -6.05 -2.95
CA THR A 299 7.38 -7.03 -3.53
C THR A 299 8.43 -6.37 -4.42
N SER A 300 8.03 -5.42 -5.26
CA SER A 300 8.93 -4.68 -6.16
C SER A 300 10.02 -3.88 -5.43
N PHE A 301 9.78 -3.50 -4.16
CA PHE A 301 10.74 -2.78 -3.34
C PHE A 301 11.77 -3.68 -2.68
N THR A 302 11.42 -4.92 -2.31
CA THR A 302 12.38 -5.88 -1.72
C THR A 302 13.62 -6.01 -2.60
N GLY A 303 13.43 -6.33 -3.88
CA GLY A 303 14.56 -6.44 -4.82
C GLY A 303 15.26 -5.11 -5.14
N ARG A 304 14.63 -3.95 -4.86
CA ARG A 304 15.28 -2.63 -5.02
C ARG A 304 16.20 -2.33 -3.85
N TYR A 305 15.78 -2.66 -2.63
CA TYR A 305 16.58 -2.46 -1.41
C TYR A 305 17.91 -3.22 -1.48
N GLU A 306 17.93 -4.40 -2.09
CA GLU A 306 19.15 -5.19 -2.26
C GLU A 306 20.11 -4.67 -3.34
N ARG A 307 19.60 -3.91 -4.33
CA ARG A 307 20.34 -3.55 -5.56
C ARG A 307 20.72 -2.07 -5.66
N ALA A 308 20.06 -1.20 -4.91
CA ALA A 308 20.31 0.24 -4.95
C ALA A 308 21.11 0.66 -3.71
N ASP A 309 22.39 0.99 -3.87
CA ASP A 309 23.31 1.31 -2.77
C ASP A 309 22.85 2.42 -1.82
N GLN A 310 21.98 3.31 -2.30
CA GLN A 310 21.37 4.41 -1.54
C GLN A 310 20.09 4.06 -0.78
N LEU A 311 19.63 2.81 -0.83
CA LEU A 311 18.53 2.31 -0.01
C LEU A 311 19.08 1.42 1.10
N GLN A 312 18.49 1.56 2.28
CA GLN A 312 18.75 0.64 3.39
C GLN A 312 17.92 -0.65 3.20
N ASN A 313 18.30 -1.71 3.90
CA ASN A 313 17.60 -3.00 3.85
C ASN A 313 16.30 -2.98 4.66
N TYR A 314 15.35 -2.11 4.32
CA TYR A 314 14.09 -1.93 5.04
C TYR A 314 13.25 -3.23 5.13
N HIS A 315 13.40 -4.14 4.16
CA HIS A 315 12.73 -5.43 4.16
C HIS A 315 13.26 -6.40 5.24
N SER A 316 14.52 -6.22 5.68
CA SER A 316 15.17 -7.16 6.60
C SER A 316 14.75 -6.88 8.04
N GLU A 317 14.15 -7.86 8.71
CA GLU A 317 13.65 -7.78 10.09
C GLU A 317 14.72 -7.41 11.14
N HIS A 318 16.00 -7.63 10.80
CA HIS A 318 17.12 -7.39 11.70
C HIS A 318 17.95 -6.16 11.32
N ALA A 319 17.53 -5.42 10.29
CA ALA A 319 18.23 -4.20 9.89
C ALA A 319 18.01 -3.09 10.93
N ILE A 320 19.11 -2.41 11.28
CA ILE A 320 19.05 -1.15 12.02
C ILE A 320 18.93 -0.05 10.97
N ILE A 321 17.78 0.63 10.94
CA ILE A 321 17.46 1.64 9.95
C ILE A 321 17.69 3.04 10.51
N ASP A 322 18.45 3.85 9.78
CA ASP A 322 18.53 5.29 10.00
C ASP A 322 17.43 6.01 9.21
N TRP A 323 16.34 6.36 9.88
CA TRP A 323 15.23 7.11 9.28
C TRP A 323 15.56 8.59 9.03
N THR A 324 16.67 9.10 9.57
CA THR A 324 17.02 10.52 9.46
C THR A 324 17.51 10.92 8.07
N GLY A 325 18.01 9.95 7.29
CA GLY A 325 18.44 10.13 5.90
C GLY A 325 17.29 10.33 4.90
N LEU A 326 16.03 10.25 5.32
CA LEU A 326 14.86 10.60 4.51
C LEU A 326 14.36 12.01 4.86
N ALA A 327 13.84 12.70 3.86
CA ALA A 327 13.25 14.02 4.05
C ALA A 327 12.07 13.95 5.02
N PRO A 328 11.87 14.95 5.89
CA PRO A 328 10.67 15.00 6.73
C PRO A 328 9.41 14.99 5.86
N ARG A 329 8.33 14.44 6.41
CA ARG A 329 7.01 14.49 5.75
C ARG A 329 6.62 15.95 5.57
N PRO A 330 6.27 16.39 4.35
CA PRO A 330 5.76 17.74 4.13
C PRO A 330 4.37 17.89 4.73
N ASP A 331 4.04 19.10 5.17
CA ASP A 331 2.68 19.47 5.54
C ASP A 331 1.88 19.68 4.25
N LEU A 332 0.93 18.78 3.97
CA LEU A 332 0.16 18.71 2.73
C LEU A 332 -1.35 18.77 2.97
#